data_AF-A0A7J7HD90-F1
#
_entry.id   AF-A0A7J7HD90-F1
#
_cell.length_a   1.000
_cell.length_b   1.000
_cell.length_c   1.000
_cell.angle_alpha   90.00
_cell.angle_beta   90.00
_cell.angle_gamma   90.00
#
_symmetry.space_group_name_H-M   'P 1'
#
loop_
_entity.id
_entity.type
_entity.pdbx_description
1 polymer ?
#
loop_
_entity_poly.entity_id
_entity_poly.type
_entity_poly.pdbx_seq_one_letter_code
_entity_poly.pdbx_strand_id
1 'polypeptide(L)'
;MNAPPQLEDFKHRVVVDSKYTDMTWKNLEHAIHKIYNHNTSGLCMEDLYRNAYNMVLHKFGEKLYSGLVLTMTSHLKEMAKSIEAAQEGLFLEELNRKWADHNKALQIIRDMLMYMDRTFIPSTHKTPIHELGLNLWRDNIIHSSKIQPRLQDTLLELVQRERTGEVINRGLMRNIMNMFMDLRGSVYQEDFEKPFLEVSADFYRGESQQFIECCDCGDYLKKAEKCLNEEIERVSHYLDAKSEAKVTNVVEKEMIESHMNRLVHLENSGLVNMIVDDKYEDLERMYNLFRRVSNGLLIIRDVITSYIRDTGKQLVTDPERLKDPVDFVQRLLDVKDKHDRIISVAFSNDKTFQNALNSSFQYFINLNPQSPEFISLFVDDMLRKGLERVSEEDLEIVLDKVMMLFHCLQEKDQFEKYYRQHLAKRLQSVKTISDDAERSLIVKLKTECGYQFTSKLEGMFTDMKTSQDTMQGFYANMGTEIGD
;
A
#
# COMPACT_ATOMS: atom_id res chain seq x y z
N MET A 1 -36.28 -61.12 -59.72
CA MET A 1 -37.20 -61.11 -58.57
C MET A 1 -36.43 -61.53 -57.34
N ASN A 2 -36.24 -60.61 -56.39
CA ASN A 2 -36.28 -60.80 -54.94
C ASN A 2 -35.70 -59.54 -54.30
N ALA A 3 -36.59 -58.60 -53.97
CA ALA A 3 -36.27 -57.48 -53.11
C ALA A 3 -35.88 -58.01 -51.71
N PRO A 4 -34.95 -57.37 -50.99
CA PRO A 4 -34.65 -57.72 -49.62
C PRO A 4 -35.88 -57.44 -48.73
N PRO A 5 -36.11 -58.19 -47.64
CA PRO A 5 -37.27 -58.00 -46.79
C PRO A 5 -37.24 -56.60 -46.18
N GLN A 6 -38.36 -55.87 -46.30
CA GLN A 6 -38.62 -54.68 -45.51
C GLN A 6 -38.71 -55.10 -44.03
N LEU A 7 -37.80 -54.59 -43.20
CA LEU A 7 -37.99 -54.61 -41.75
C LEU A 7 -39.22 -53.75 -41.45
N GLU A 8 -40.32 -54.39 -41.04
CA GLU A 8 -41.47 -53.69 -40.48
C GLU A 8 -41.01 -52.88 -39.27
N ASP A 9 -41.31 -51.58 -39.28
CA ASP A 9 -41.21 -50.72 -38.11
C ASP A 9 -42.00 -51.36 -36.96
N PHE A 10 -41.29 -51.88 -35.96
CA PHE A 10 -41.88 -52.23 -34.66
C PHE A 10 -42.36 -50.95 -33.97
N LYS A 11 -43.53 -50.44 -34.38
CA LYS A 11 -44.30 -49.41 -33.66
C LYS A 11 -45.00 -50.06 -32.47
N HIS A 12 -44.22 -50.44 -31.47
CA HIS A 12 -44.71 -50.47 -30.09
C HIS A 12 -44.01 -49.34 -29.35
N ARG A 13 -44.65 -48.17 -29.29
CA ARG A 13 -44.39 -47.24 -28.19
C ARG A 13 -44.79 -47.99 -26.92
N VAL A 14 -43.82 -48.55 -26.22
CA VAL A 14 -44.03 -49.06 -24.87
C VAL A 14 -44.42 -47.84 -24.03
N VAL A 15 -45.73 -47.66 -23.82
CA VAL A 15 -46.25 -46.72 -22.84
C VAL A 15 -45.90 -47.32 -21.50
N VAL A 16 -44.83 -46.82 -20.90
CA VAL A 16 -44.42 -47.23 -19.56
C VAL A 16 -45.55 -46.91 -18.59
N ASP A 17 -46.02 -47.93 -17.86
CA ASP A 17 -47.10 -47.82 -16.88
C ASP A 17 -46.74 -46.80 -15.80
N SER A 18 -47.69 -45.94 -15.42
CA SER A 18 -47.54 -44.98 -14.32
C SER A 18 -47.06 -45.65 -13.04
N LYS A 19 -47.48 -46.90 -12.78
CA LYS A 19 -47.04 -47.68 -11.62
C LYS A 19 -45.55 -48.02 -11.64
N TYR A 20 -44.98 -48.30 -12.81
CA TYR A 20 -43.54 -48.56 -12.96
C TYR A 20 -42.74 -47.29 -12.68
N THR A 21 -43.22 -46.13 -13.16
CA THR A 21 -42.59 -44.83 -12.89
C THR A 21 -42.65 -44.47 -11.41
N ASP A 22 -43.78 -44.69 -10.74
CA ASP A 22 -43.91 -44.47 -9.29
C ASP A 22 -42.98 -45.35 -8.48
N MET A 23 -42.85 -46.62 -8.86
CA MET A 23 -41.94 -47.56 -8.19
C MET A 23 -40.46 -47.20 -8.44
N THR A 24 -40.12 -46.78 -9.65
CA THR A 24 -38.77 -46.35 -10.01
C THR A 24 -38.37 -45.08 -9.25
N TRP A 25 -39.28 -44.10 -9.15
CA TRP A 25 -39.06 -42.90 -8.34
C TRP A 25 -38.86 -43.25 -6.86
N LYS A 26 -39.72 -44.09 -6.27
CA LYS A 26 -39.57 -44.52 -4.86
C LYS A 26 -38.22 -45.19 -4.60
N ASN A 27 -37.70 -45.96 -5.55
CA ASN A 27 -36.38 -46.57 -5.42
C ASN A 27 -35.26 -45.51 -5.42
N LEU A 28 -35.35 -44.49 -6.28
CA LEU A 28 -34.40 -43.38 -6.34
C LEU A 28 -34.49 -42.49 -5.09
N GLU A 29 -35.70 -42.17 -4.63
CA GLU A 29 -35.98 -41.42 -3.41
C GLU A 29 -35.40 -42.13 -2.19
N HIS A 30 -35.62 -43.45 -2.06
CA HIS A 30 -35.02 -44.27 -1.01
C HIS A 30 -33.49 -44.29 -1.07
N ALA A 31 -32.91 -44.33 -2.27
CA ALA A 31 -31.47 -44.23 -2.44
C ALA A 31 -30.93 -42.86 -2.00
N ILE A 32 -31.62 -41.77 -2.33
CA ILE A 32 -31.27 -40.41 -1.87
C ILE A 32 -31.31 -40.33 -0.34
N HIS A 33 -32.35 -40.88 0.30
CA HIS A 33 -32.41 -40.97 1.76
C HIS A 33 -31.22 -41.73 2.36
N LYS A 34 -30.85 -42.86 1.75
CA LYS A 34 -29.68 -43.65 2.17
C LYS A 34 -28.37 -42.88 2.02
N ILE A 35 -28.22 -42.11 0.94
CA ILE A 35 -27.04 -41.28 0.68
C ILE A 35 -26.89 -40.20 1.76
N TYR A 36 -27.95 -39.46 2.09
CA TYR A 36 -27.91 -38.45 3.15
C TYR A 36 -27.71 -39.03 4.56
N ASN A 37 -28.13 -40.28 4.79
CA ASN A 37 -27.91 -40.99 6.04
C ASN A 37 -26.55 -41.70 6.12
N HIS A 38 -25.61 -41.40 5.22
CA HIS A 38 -24.27 -42.02 5.14
C HIS A 38 -24.29 -43.55 5.03
N ASN A 39 -25.39 -44.13 4.53
CA ASN A 39 -25.59 -45.56 4.39
C ASN A 39 -25.63 -45.97 2.91
N THR A 40 -24.50 -45.83 2.24
CA THR A 40 -24.35 -46.17 0.82
C THR A 40 -24.01 -47.65 0.58
N SER A 41 -23.70 -48.39 1.64
CA SER A 41 -23.42 -49.83 1.58
C SER A 41 -24.64 -50.59 1.05
N GLY A 42 -24.50 -51.19 -0.14
CA GLY A 42 -25.56 -51.94 -0.81
C GLY A 42 -26.36 -51.16 -1.86
N LEU A 43 -25.96 -49.92 -2.21
CA LEU A 43 -26.47 -49.23 -3.40
C LEU A 43 -25.68 -49.64 -4.65
N CYS A 44 -26.37 -50.10 -5.69
CA CYS A 44 -25.78 -50.32 -7.01
C CYS A 44 -25.90 -49.03 -7.85
N MET A 45 -24.79 -48.30 -8.03
CA MET A 45 -24.80 -47.03 -8.77
C MET A 45 -25.23 -47.19 -10.23
N GLU A 46 -24.90 -48.33 -10.85
CA GLU A 46 -25.32 -48.63 -12.21
C GLU A 46 -26.84 -48.78 -12.32
N ASP A 47 -27.46 -49.47 -11.36
CA ASP A 47 -28.92 -49.63 -11.33
C ASP A 47 -29.63 -48.30 -11.06
N LEU A 48 -29.09 -47.48 -10.15
CA LEU A 48 -29.63 -46.15 -9.86
C LEU A 48 -29.52 -45.20 -11.06
N TYR A 49 -28.37 -45.19 -11.74
CA TYR A 49 -28.19 -44.46 -12.99
C TYR A 49 -29.15 -44.94 -14.08
N ARG A 50 -29.30 -46.26 -14.26
CA ARG A 50 -30.23 -46.85 -15.24
C ARG A 50 -31.69 -46.48 -14.95
N ASN A 51 -32.07 -46.47 -13.67
CA ASN A 51 -33.40 -46.05 -13.23
C ASN A 51 -33.67 -44.56 -13.54
N ALA A 52 -32.72 -43.68 -13.22
CA ALA A 52 -32.81 -42.26 -13.53
C ALA A 52 -32.83 -42.00 -15.05
N TYR A 53 -31.97 -42.69 -15.81
CA TYR A 53 -31.94 -42.67 -17.27
C TYR A 53 -33.30 -43.03 -17.87
N ASN A 54 -33.90 -44.15 -17.43
CA ASN A 54 -35.19 -44.61 -17.91
C ASN A 54 -36.31 -43.59 -17.61
N MET A 55 -36.31 -42.97 -16.42
CA MET A 55 -37.30 -41.93 -16.09
C MET A 55 -37.21 -40.73 -17.04
N VAL A 56 -36.00 -40.27 -17.38
CA VAL A 56 -35.83 -39.16 -18.32
C VAL A 56 -36.21 -39.59 -19.75
N LEU A 57 -35.76 -40.77 -20.19
CA LEU A 57 -36.06 -41.32 -21.52
C LEU A 57 -37.57 -41.44 -21.77
N HIS A 58 -38.32 -41.86 -20.76
CA HIS A 58 -39.78 -42.02 -20.83
C HIS A 58 -40.57 -40.75 -20.52
N LYS A 59 -39.94 -39.56 -20.65
CA LYS A 59 -40.56 -38.23 -20.47
C LYS A 59 -41.06 -37.91 -19.06
N PHE A 60 -40.53 -38.57 -18.03
CA PHE A 60 -40.82 -38.28 -16.62
C PHE A 60 -39.75 -37.43 -15.94
N GLY A 61 -38.92 -36.71 -16.71
CA GLY A 61 -37.86 -35.84 -16.18
C GLY A 61 -38.36 -34.74 -15.24
N GLU A 62 -39.53 -34.15 -15.50
CA GLU A 62 -40.14 -33.16 -14.60
C GLU A 62 -40.45 -33.71 -13.21
N LYS A 63 -41.03 -34.92 -13.17
CA LYS A 63 -41.35 -35.62 -11.93
C LYS A 63 -40.09 -35.99 -11.15
N LEU A 64 -39.06 -36.47 -11.85
CA LEU A 64 -37.76 -36.78 -11.25
C LEU A 64 -37.11 -35.53 -10.65
N TYR A 65 -37.11 -34.41 -11.38
CA TYR A 65 -36.49 -33.16 -10.92
C TYR A 65 -37.24 -32.57 -9.72
N SER A 66 -38.57 -32.48 -9.80
CA SER A 66 -39.39 -31.95 -8.69
C SER A 66 -39.31 -32.84 -7.45
N GLY A 67 -39.35 -34.17 -7.63
CA GLY A 67 -39.15 -35.13 -6.55
C GLY A 67 -37.79 -34.98 -5.88
N LEU A 68 -36.72 -34.81 -6.67
CA LEU A 68 -35.38 -34.54 -6.16
C LEU A 68 -35.34 -33.28 -5.30
N VAL A 69 -35.90 -32.17 -5.81
CA VAL A 69 -35.97 -30.89 -5.08
C VAL A 69 -36.66 -31.08 -3.73
N LEU A 70 -37.82 -31.74 -3.70
CA LEU A 70 -38.58 -31.98 -2.47
C LEU A 70 -37.78 -32.84 -1.47
N THR A 71 -37.16 -33.92 -1.96
CA THR A 71 -36.40 -34.85 -1.11
C THR A 71 -35.16 -34.18 -0.51
N MET A 72 -34.39 -33.45 -1.32
CA MET A 72 -33.22 -32.70 -0.86
C MET A 72 -33.62 -31.60 0.13
N THR A 73 -34.68 -30.85 -0.18
CA THR A 73 -35.20 -29.79 0.71
C THR A 73 -35.61 -30.36 2.07
N SER A 74 -36.24 -31.53 2.10
CA SER A 74 -36.61 -32.20 3.36
C SER A 74 -35.39 -32.53 4.21
N HIS A 75 -34.33 -33.10 3.61
CA HIS A 75 -33.08 -33.38 4.31
C HIS A 75 -32.39 -32.10 4.82
N LEU A 76 -32.34 -31.06 3.99
CA LEU A 76 -31.75 -29.78 4.38
C LEU A 76 -32.51 -29.14 5.55
N LYS A 77 -33.84 -29.26 5.60
CA LYS A 77 -34.62 -28.78 6.76
C LYS A 77 -34.30 -29.54 8.05
N GLU A 78 -34.06 -30.86 7.98
CA GLU A 78 -33.60 -31.61 9.16
C GLU A 78 -32.17 -31.24 9.56
N MET A 79 -31.29 -30.98 8.58
CA MET A 79 -29.94 -30.47 8.85
C MET A 79 -29.98 -29.08 9.48
N ALA A 80 -30.87 -28.18 9.02
CA ALA A 80 -31.09 -26.87 9.60
C ALA A 80 -31.50 -26.97 11.08
N LYS A 81 -32.44 -27.86 11.43
CA LYS A 81 -32.83 -28.09 12.83
C LYS A 81 -31.65 -28.55 13.70
N SER A 82 -30.78 -29.41 13.18
CA SER A 82 -29.56 -29.86 13.87
C SER A 82 -28.60 -28.70 14.12
N ILE A 83 -28.40 -27.83 13.13
CA ILE A 83 -27.53 -26.65 13.21
C ILE A 83 -28.13 -25.62 14.18
N GLU A 84 -29.43 -25.37 14.11
CA GLU A 84 -30.17 -24.47 15.02
C GLU A 84 -30.02 -24.91 16.48
N ALA A 85 -30.07 -26.22 16.74
CA ALA A 85 -29.95 -26.79 18.08
C ALA A 85 -28.51 -26.82 18.63
N ALA A 86 -27.50 -26.52 17.80
CA ALA A 86 -26.11 -26.52 18.23
C ALA A 86 -25.85 -25.38 19.24
N GLN A 87 -25.03 -25.66 20.26
CA GLN A 87 -24.59 -24.67 21.26
C GLN A 87 -23.65 -23.63 20.64
N GLU A 88 -23.52 -22.44 21.26
CA GLU A 88 -22.74 -21.30 20.73
C GLU A 88 -21.31 -21.67 20.31
N GLY A 89 -20.56 -22.42 21.12
CA GLY A 89 -19.18 -22.81 20.78
C GLY A 89 -19.05 -23.87 19.68
N LEU A 90 -20.11 -24.63 19.38
CA LEU A 90 -20.07 -25.75 18.42
C LEU A 90 -20.85 -25.44 17.12
N PHE A 91 -21.48 -24.27 17.05
CA PHE A 91 -22.37 -23.90 15.95
C PHE A 91 -21.67 -23.90 14.59
N LEU A 92 -20.51 -23.25 14.46
CA LEU A 92 -19.76 -23.21 13.21
C LEU A 92 -19.17 -24.57 12.83
N GLU A 93 -18.77 -25.38 13.82
CA GLU A 93 -18.26 -26.73 13.58
C GLU A 93 -19.36 -27.63 13.03
N GLU A 94 -20.56 -27.58 13.62
CA GLU A 94 -21.72 -28.33 13.16
C GLU A 94 -22.15 -27.86 11.76
N LEU A 95 -22.17 -26.55 11.50
CA LEU A 95 -22.46 -26.01 10.17
C LEU A 95 -21.46 -26.51 9.13
N ASN A 96 -20.15 -26.42 9.42
CA ASN A 96 -19.09 -26.88 8.53
C ASN A 96 -19.16 -28.40 8.27
N ARG A 97 -19.44 -29.19 9.31
CA ARG A 97 -19.61 -30.63 9.19
C ARG A 97 -20.81 -30.98 8.30
N LYS A 98 -21.95 -30.33 8.53
CA LYS A 98 -23.17 -30.52 7.73
C LYS A 98 -22.98 -30.07 6.29
N TRP A 99 -22.21 -29.01 6.04
CA TRP A 99 -21.83 -28.60 4.69
C TRP A 99 -20.99 -29.67 3.98
N ALA A 100 -20.00 -30.25 4.66
CA ALA A 100 -19.20 -31.33 4.11
C ALA A 100 -20.04 -32.59 3.81
N ASP A 101 -20.97 -32.94 4.71
CA ASP A 101 -21.90 -34.05 4.50
C ASP A 101 -22.82 -33.82 3.29
N HIS A 102 -23.36 -32.60 3.14
CA HIS A 102 -24.19 -32.21 1.99
C HIS A 102 -23.42 -32.32 0.68
N ASN A 103 -22.19 -31.81 0.61
CA ASN A 103 -21.38 -31.88 -0.60
C ASN A 103 -21.05 -33.32 -1.04
N LYS A 104 -20.75 -34.20 -0.08
CA LYS A 104 -20.55 -35.63 -0.37
C LYS A 104 -21.81 -36.27 -0.94
N ALA A 105 -22.97 -36.00 -0.33
CA ALA A 105 -24.25 -36.48 -0.82
C ALA A 105 -24.57 -35.93 -2.23
N LEU A 106 -24.35 -34.63 -2.44
CA LEU A 106 -24.59 -33.95 -3.70
C LEU A 106 -23.74 -34.52 -4.84
N GLN A 107 -22.47 -34.84 -4.58
CA GLN A 107 -21.60 -35.48 -5.56
C GLN A 107 -22.18 -36.81 -6.04
N ILE A 108 -22.59 -37.67 -5.11
CA ILE A 108 -23.17 -38.98 -5.43
C ILE A 108 -24.49 -38.83 -6.20
N ILE A 109 -25.36 -37.91 -5.77
CA ILE A 109 -26.65 -37.64 -6.42
C ILE A 109 -26.44 -37.12 -7.85
N ARG A 110 -25.45 -36.26 -8.06
CA ARG A 110 -25.09 -35.75 -9.39
C ARG A 110 -24.63 -36.88 -10.30
N ASP A 111 -23.77 -37.78 -9.80
CA ASP A 111 -23.27 -38.92 -10.60
C ASP A 111 -24.43 -39.87 -10.96
N MET A 112 -25.35 -40.12 -10.03
CA MET A 112 -26.57 -40.88 -10.26
C MET A 112 -27.48 -40.25 -11.32
N LEU A 113 -27.55 -38.91 -11.36
CA LEU A 113 -28.45 -38.15 -12.24
C LEU A 113 -27.73 -37.55 -13.45
N MET A 114 -26.54 -38.02 -13.79
CA MET A 114 -25.70 -37.45 -14.86
C MET A 114 -26.41 -37.32 -16.22
N TYR A 115 -27.31 -38.27 -16.54
CA TYR A 115 -28.08 -38.19 -17.79
C TYR A 115 -29.08 -37.02 -17.78
N MET A 116 -29.70 -36.72 -16.64
CA MET A 116 -30.62 -35.59 -16.48
C MET A 116 -29.92 -34.25 -16.75
N ASP A 117 -28.71 -34.07 -16.19
CA ASP A 117 -27.87 -32.88 -16.44
C ASP A 117 -27.53 -32.73 -17.93
N ARG A 118 -27.30 -33.84 -18.65
CA ARG A 118 -26.88 -33.81 -20.06
C ARG A 118 -28.03 -33.60 -21.06
N THR A 119 -29.23 -34.09 -20.78
CA THR A 119 -30.32 -34.10 -21.77
C THR A 119 -31.55 -33.31 -21.35
N PHE A 120 -32.01 -33.48 -20.11
CA PHE A 120 -33.27 -32.89 -19.66
C PHE A 120 -33.09 -31.42 -19.25
N ILE A 121 -32.02 -31.11 -18.54
CA ILE A 121 -31.78 -29.75 -18.04
C ILE A 121 -31.55 -28.74 -19.17
N PRO A 122 -30.73 -29.03 -20.21
CA PRO A 122 -30.55 -28.10 -21.33
C PRO A 122 -31.82 -27.86 -22.14
N SER A 123 -32.69 -28.88 -22.24
CA SER A 123 -33.95 -28.78 -22.99
C SER A 123 -35.07 -28.07 -22.23
N THR A 124 -34.96 -27.95 -20.91
CA THR A 124 -35.95 -27.31 -20.03
C THR A 124 -35.45 -26.01 -19.37
N HIS A 125 -34.21 -25.62 -19.65
CA HIS A 125 -33.53 -24.45 -19.05
C HIS A 125 -33.57 -24.44 -17.51
N LYS A 126 -33.54 -25.62 -16.90
CA LYS A 126 -33.50 -25.76 -15.44
C LYS A 126 -32.10 -25.57 -14.87
N THR A 127 -32.01 -25.49 -13.55
CA THR A 127 -30.73 -25.43 -12.85
C THR A 127 -30.06 -26.81 -12.84
N PRO A 128 -28.77 -26.93 -13.23
CA PRO A 128 -28.00 -28.16 -13.10
C PRO A 128 -28.03 -28.74 -11.69
N ILE A 129 -27.94 -30.06 -11.53
CA ILE A 129 -28.14 -30.72 -10.21
C ILE A 129 -27.17 -30.22 -9.15
N HIS A 130 -25.89 -30.04 -9.51
CA HIS A 130 -24.90 -29.48 -8.58
C HIS A 130 -25.29 -28.06 -8.13
N GLU A 131 -25.62 -27.18 -9.08
CA GLU A 131 -26.03 -25.80 -8.79
C GLU A 131 -27.34 -25.75 -8.00
N LEU A 132 -28.28 -26.67 -8.27
CA LEU A 132 -29.50 -26.82 -7.51
C LEU A 132 -29.20 -27.15 -6.04
N GLY A 133 -28.28 -28.09 -5.79
CA GLY A 133 -27.88 -28.45 -4.43
C GLY A 133 -27.27 -27.28 -3.65
N LEU A 134 -26.49 -26.42 -4.31
CA LEU A 134 -25.95 -25.20 -3.72
C LEU A 134 -27.04 -24.16 -3.43
N ASN A 135 -27.94 -23.91 -4.40
CA ASN A 135 -29.06 -22.98 -4.21
C ASN A 135 -29.98 -23.41 -3.07
N LEU A 136 -30.31 -24.71 -2.99
CA LEU A 136 -31.13 -25.24 -1.90
C LEU A 136 -30.44 -25.10 -0.54
N TRP A 137 -29.12 -25.29 -0.46
CA TRP A 137 -28.36 -25.05 0.77
C TRP A 137 -28.42 -23.58 1.18
N ARG A 138 -28.17 -22.65 0.25
CA ARG A 138 -28.29 -21.21 0.50
C ARG A 138 -29.67 -20.87 1.05
N ASP A 139 -30.73 -21.27 0.34
CA ASP A 139 -32.10 -20.84 0.64
C ASP A 139 -32.65 -21.47 1.93
N ASN A 140 -32.25 -22.70 2.27
CA ASN A 140 -32.81 -23.42 3.43
C ASN A 140 -31.91 -23.40 4.68
N ILE A 141 -30.59 -23.21 4.54
CA ILE A 141 -29.64 -23.18 5.65
C ILE A 141 -29.16 -21.75 5.89
N ILE A 142 -28.45 -21.16 4.93
CA ILE A 142 -27.77 -19.86 5.11
C ILE A 142 -28.77 -18.73 5.29
N HIS A 143 -29.84 -18.70 4.49
CA HIS A 143 -30.92 -17.72 4.56
C HIS A 143 -32.09 -18.16 5.45
N SER A 144 -31.89 -19.18 6.30
CA SER A 144 -32.85 -19.48 7.36
C SER A 144 -32.89 -18.33 8.35
N SER A 145 -34.09 -17.91 8.74
CA SER A 145 -34.33 -16.77 9.64
C SER A 145 -33.68 -16.89 11.02
N LYS A 146 -33.31 -18.11 11.42
CA LYS A 146 -32.62 -18.37 12.70
C LYS A 146 -31.12 -18.56 12.56
N ILE A 147 -30.66 -19.06 11.41
CA ILE A 147 -29.24 -19.38 11.18
C ILE A 147 -28.52 -18.14 10.66
N GLN A 148 -29.13 -17.38 9.74
CA GLN A 148 -28.50 -16.23 9.09
C GLN A 148 -27.99 -15.18 10.10
N PRO A 149 -28.83 -14.66 11.03
CA PRO A 149 -28.37 -13.61 11.95
C PRO A 149 -27.30 -14.14 12.89
N ARG A 150 -27.52 -15.34 13.44
CA ARG A 150 -26.57 -16.00 14.34
C ARG A 150 -25.22 -16.24 13.67
N LEU A 151 -25.22 -16.67 12.41
CA LEU A 151 -24.00 -16.91 11.64
C LEU A 151 -23.24 -15.61 11.39
N GLN A 152 -23.93 -14.57 10.96
CA GLN A 152 -23.34 -13.25 10.77
C GLN A 152 -22.73 -12.73 12.08
N ASP A 153 -23.50 -12.72 13.17
CA ASP A 153 -23.04 -12.25 14.48
C ASP A 153 -21.81 -13.03 14.96
N THR A 154 -21.84 -14.36 14.86
CA THR A 154 -20.72 -15.22 15.29
C THR A 154 -19.46 -14.94 14.47
N LEU A 155 -19.58 -14.77 13.15
CA LEU A 155 -18.43 -14.52 12.28
C LEU A 155 -17.82 -13.14 12.55
N LEU A 156 -18.65 -12.11 12.74
CA LEU A 156 -18.20 -10.76 13.06
C LEU A 156 -17.58 -10.68 14.47
N GLU A 157 -18.14 -11.39 15.45
CA GLU A 157 -17.58 -11.50 16.79
C GLU A 157 -16.20 -12.17 16.77
N LEU A 158 -16.01 -13.24 15.98
CA LEU A 158 -14.70 -13.88 15.85
C LEU A 158 -13.64 -12.95 15.25
N VAL A 159 -14.02 -12.13 14.25
CA VAL A 159 -13.13 -11.08 13.72
C VAL A 159 -12.76 -10.08 14.81
N GLN A 160 -13.74 -9.62 15.59
CA GLN A 160 -13.53 -8.66 16.67
C GLN A 160 -12.62 -9.21 17.78
N ARG A 161 -12.82 -10.47 18.17
CA ARG A 161 -11.98 -11.18 19.14
C ARG A 161 -10.55 -11.34 18.63
N GLU A 162 -10.38 -11.66 17.35
CA GLU A 162 -9.04 -11.73 16.75
C GLU A 162 -8.34 -10.35 16.76
N ARG A 163 -9.05 -9.27 16.44
CA ARG A 163 -8.50 -7.89 16.51
C ARG A 163 -8.04 -7.50 17.90
N THR A 164 -8.71 -8.00 18.93
CA THR A 164 -8.35 -7.76 20.34
C THR A 164 -7.27 -8.72 20.86
N GLY A 165 -6.72 -9.58 19.99
CA GLY A 165 -5.59 -10.46 20.29
C GLY A 165 -5.97 -11.88 20.71
N GLU A 166 -7.25 -12.26 20.66
CA GLU A 166 -7.66 -13.63 20.93
C GLU A 166 -7.32 -14.57 19.77
N VAL A 167 -6.90 -15.79 20.11
CA VAL A 167 -6.63 -16.83 19.11
C VAL A 167 -7.95 -17.46 18.66
N ILE A 168 -8.26 -17.32 17.37
CA ILE A 168 -9.43 -17.94 16.74
C ILE A 168 -9.04 -19.13 15.86
N ASN A 169 -10.01 -19.99 15.56
CA ASN A 169 -9.83 -21.07 14.59
C ASN A 169 -9.90 -20.53 13.14
N ARG A 170 -8.78 -19.98 12.64
CA ARG A 170 -8.65 -19.47 11.26
C ARG A 170 -9.01 -20.52 10.19
N GLY A 171 -8.77 -21.81 10.46
CA GLY A 171 -9.11 -22.89 9.54
C GLY A 171 -10.62 -23.07 9.38
N LEU A 172 -11.37 -23.00 10.48
CA LEU A 172 -12.83 -23.04 10.46
C LEU A 172 -13.41 -21.80 9.77
N MET A 173 -12.90 -20.60 10.08
CA MET A 173 -13.26 -19.36 9.39
C MET A 173 -13.09 -19.52 7.88
N ARG A 174 -11.92 -19.97 7.42
CA ARG A 174 -11.65 -20.17 5.99
C ARG A 174 -12.63 -21.15 5.34
N ASN A 175 -12.99 -22.24 6.01
CA ASN A 175 -13.94 -23.20 5.45
C ASN A 175 -15.35 -22.58 5.28
N ILE A 176 -15.79 -21.78 6.25
CA ILE A 176 -17.08 -21.08 6.16
C ILE A 176 -17.04 -19.99 5.08
N MET A 177 -15.95 -19.23 4.97
CA MET A 177 -15.81 -18.22 3.91
C MET A 177 -15.76 -18.86 2.52
N ASN A 178 -15.05 -19.98 2.36
CA ASN A 178 -15.07 -20.76 1.13
C ASN A 178 -16.49 -21.26 0.79
N MET A 179 -17.25 -21.74 1.78
CA MET A 179 -18.66 -22.09 1.57
C MET A 179 -19.44 -20.88 1.06
N PHE A 180 -19.26 -19.68 1.62
CA PHE A 180 -19.95 -18.48 1.13
C PHE A 180 -19.56 -18.10 -0.30
N MET A 181 -18.31 -18.33 -0.70
CA MET A 181 -17.82 -18.10 -2.07
C MET A 181 -18.32 -19.16 -3.05
N ASP A 182 -18.46 -20.41 -2.62
CA ASP A 182 -19.00 -21.51 -3.42
C ASP A 182 -20.50 -21.32 -3.72
N LEU A 183 -21.23 -20.69 -2.80
CA LEU A 183 -22.65 -20.39 -2.96
C LEU A 183 -22.86 -19.24 -3.94
N ARG A 184 -23.70 -19.46 -4.96
CA ARG A 184 -24.04 -18.43 -5.96
C ARG A 184 -24.94 -17.34 -5.41
N GLY A 185 -24.90 -16.18 -6.05
CA GLY A 185 -25.78 -15.04 -5.75
C GLY A 185 -25.17 -14.02 -4.81
N SER A 186 -23.84 -13.89 -4.81
CA SER A 186 -23.10 -12.91 -4.02
C SER A 186 -23.27 -13.08 -2.50
N VAL A 187 -23.49 -14.31 -2.02
CA VAL A 187 -23.70 -14.62 -0.59
C VAL A 187 -22.55 -14.06 0.25
N TYR A 188 -21.30 -14.32 -0.15
CA TYR A 188 -20.14 -13.73 0.52
C TYR A 188 -20.21 -12.20 0.59
N GLN A 189 -20.54 -11.52 -0.52
CA GLN A 189 -20.53 -10.06 -0.58
C GLN A 189 -21.67 -9.44 0.24
N GLU A 190 -22.89 -9.98 0.13
CA GLU A 190 -24.09 -9.42 0.74
C GLU A 190 -24.22 -9.81 2.21
N ASP A 191 -24.00 -11.09 2.55
CA ASP A 191 -24.28 -11.62 3.89
C ASP A 191 -23.08 -11.49 4.84
N PHE A 192 -21.86 -11.29 4.32
CA PHE A 192 -20.66 -11.13 5.14
C PHE A 192 -19.86 -9.87 4.84
N GLU A 193 -19.37 -9.69 3.60
CA GLU A 193 -18.38 -8.64 3.29
C GLU A 193 -18.91 -7.24 3.60
N LYS A 194 -20.16 -6.93 3.21
CA LYS A 194 -20.79 -5.64 3.51
C LYS A 194 -20.88 -5.39 5.03
N PRO A 195 -21.52 -6.27 5.83
CA PRO A 195 -21.53 -6.12 7.29
C PRO A 195 -20.13 -6.07 7.93
N PHE A 196 -19.19 -6.88 7.42
CA PHE A 196 -17.81 -6.89 7.88
C PHE A 196 -17.15 -5.53 7.68
N LEU A 197 -17.29 -4.92 6.50
CA LEU A 197 -16.74 -3.60 6.21
C LEU A 197 -17.39 -2.50 7.07
N GLU A 198 -18.70 -2.57 7.30
CA GLU A 198 -19.43 -1.63 8.16
C GLU A 198 -18.95 -1.68 9.61
N VAL A 199 -18.90 -2.88 10.20
CA VAL A 199 -18.40 -3.06 11.58
C VAL A 199 -16.92 -2.74 11.68
N SER A 200 -16.14 -3.01 10.64
CA SER A 200 -14.72 -2.61 10.59
C SER A 200 -14.54 -1.09 10.61
N ALA A 201 -15.39 -0.36 9.88
CA ALA A 201 -15.34 1.10 9.89
C ALA A 201 -15.64 1.65 11.28
N ASP A 202 -16.68 1.15 11.94
CA ASP A 202 -17.02 1.59 13.29
C ASP A 202 -15.95 1.20 14.34
N PHE A 203 -15.36 0.01 14.21
CA PHE A 203 -14.25 -0.42 15.06
C PHE A 203 -13.04 0.52 14.92
N TYR A 204 -12.56 0.77 13.71
CA TYR A 204 -11.39 1.63 13.48
C TYR A 204 -11.67 3.11 13.75
N ARG A 205 -12.93 3.56 13.62
CA ARG A 205 -13.32 4.88 14.09
C ARG A 205 -13.17 5.03 15.60
N GLY A 206 -13.60 4.02 16.36
CA GLY A 206 -13.42 3.99 17.81
C GLY A 206 -11.95 3.94 18.23
N GLU A 207 -11.19 3.00 17.67
CA GLU A 207 -9.76 2.83 17.96
C GLU A 207 -8.94 4.08 17.61
N SER A 208 -9.16 4.66 16.42
CA SER A 208 -8.43 5.86 16.00
C SER A 208 -8.70 7.04 16.94
N GLN A 209 -9.95 7.23 17.38
CA GLN A 209 -10.30 8.27 18.34
C GLN A 209 -9.65 8.04 19.71
N GLN A 210 -9.57 6.80 20.17
CA GLN A 210 -8.86 6.48 21.41
C GLN A 210 -7.36 6.74 21.28
N PHE A 211 -6.75 6.32 20.16
CA PHE A 211 -5.32 6.48 19.94
C PHE A 211 -4.92 7.96 19.84
N ILE A 212 -5.71 8.79 19.15
CA ILE A 212 -5.40 10.22 19.01
C ILE A 212 -5.50 10.99 20.34
N GLU A 213 -6.24 10.47 21.31
CA GLU A 213 -6.36 11.06 22.65
C GLU A 213 -5.26 10.59 23.61
N CYS A 214 -4.78 9.36 23.46
CA CYS A 214 -3.90 8.72 24.44
C CYS A 214 -2.45 8.53 23.99
N CYS A 215 -2.15 8.62 22.69
CA CYS A 215 -0.83 8.34 22.13
C CYS A 215 -0.15 9.62 21.63
N ASP A 216 1.18 9.59 21.58
CA ASP A 216 1.92 10.54 20.75
C ASP A 216 1.78 10.17 19.25
N CYS A 217 2.21 11.07 18.37
CA CYS A 217 2.07 10.85 16.93
C CYS A 217 2.84 9.62 16.44
N GLY A 218 4.06 9.38 16.94
CA GLY A 218 4.89 8.25 16.50
C GLY A 218 4.26 6.90 16.84
N ASP A 219 3.75 6.76 18.07
CA ASP A 219 3.06 5.56 18.53
C ASP A 219 1.71 5.37 17.84
N TYR A 220 0.98 6.46 17.56
CA TYR A 220 -0.22 6.40 16.72
C TYR A 220 0.10 5.80 15.34
N LEU A 221 1.13 6.33 14.67
CA LEU A 221 1.51 5.87 13.33
C LEU A 221 1.91 4.39 13.33
N LYS A 222 2.66 3.94 14.35
CA LYS A 222 3.01 2.51 14.51
C LYS A 222 1.78 1.63 14.66
N LYS A 223 0.80 2.06 15.45
CA LYS A 223 -0.45 1.33 15.62
C LYS A 223 -1.27 1.30 14.32
N ALA A 224 -1.38 2.42 13.61
CA ALA A 224 -2.08 2.48 12.32
C ALA A 224 -1.43 1.55 11.27
N GLU A 225 -0.09 1.53 11.19
CA GLU A 225 0.67 0.60 10.34
C GLU A 225 0.41 -0.87 10.73
N LYS A 226 0.41 -1.17 12.03
CA LYS A 226 0.10 -2.51 12.54
C LYS A 226 -1.31 -2.95 12.13
N CYS A 227 -2.32 -2.10 12.32
CA CYS A 227 -3.71 -2.41 11.96
C CYS A 227 -3.86 -2.71 10.46
N LEU A 228 -3.19 -1.94 9.58
CA LEU A 228 -3.17 -2.21 8.14
C LEU A 228 -2.60 -3.61 7.83
N ASN A 229 -1.44 -3.93 8.42
CA ASN A 229 -0.79 -5.21 8.19
C ASN A 229 -1.63 -6.38 8.71
N GLU A 230 -2.27 -6.22 9.87
CA GLU A 230 -3.17 -7.23 10.45
C GLU A 230 -4.39 -7.48 9.56
N GLU A 231 -5.00 -6.46 8.95
CA GLU A 231 -6.11 -6.66 8.01
C GLU A 231 -5.65 -7.35 6.72
N ILE A 232 -4.51 -6.97 6.15
CA ILE A 232 -3.95 -7.62 4.97
C ILE A 232 -3.66 -9.10 5.27
N GLU A 233 -3.04 -9.37 6.42
CA GLU A 233 -2.78 -10.73 6.88
C GLU A 233 -4.11 -11.51 7.05
N ARG A 234 -5.10 -10.91 7.69
CA ARG A 234 -6.43 -11.54 7.90
C ARG A 234 -7.08 -11.94 6.59
N VAL A 235 -7.03 -11.06 5.60
CA VAL A 235 -7.58 -11.35 4.27
C VAL A 235 -6.88 -12.55 3.66
N SER A 236 -5.55 -12.57 3.69
CA SER A 236 -4.76 -13.67 3.13
C SER A 236 -5.04 -15.03 3.78
N HIS A 237 -5.46 -15.05 5.04
CA HIS A 237 -5.70 -16.28 5.79
C HIS A 237 -7.05 -16.92 5.51
N TYR A 238 -8.11 -16.13 5.40
CA TYR A 238 -9.47 -16.67 5.34
C TYR A 238 -10.52 -15.85 4.58
N LEU A 239 -10.23 -14.67 4.02
CA LEU A 239 -11.20 -13.88 3.24
C LEU A 239 -10.96 -13.96 1.74
N ASP A 240 -11.91 -13.43 0.95
CA ASP A 240 -11.73 -13.28 -0.50
C ASP A 240 -10.65 -12.22 -0.78
N ALA A 241 -9.74 -12.49 -1.70
CA ALA A 241 -8.67 -11.56 -2.07
C ALA A 241 -9.20 -10.20 -2.55
N LYS A 242 -10.42 -10.14 -3.12
CA LYS A 242 -11.07 -8.89 -3.54
C LYS A 242 -11.52 -8.02 -2.37
N SER A 243 -11.60 -8.58 -1.16
CA SER A 243 -11.91 -7.81 0.05
C SER A 243 -10.72 -7.01 0.56
N GLU A 244 -9.48 -7.36 0.19
CA GLU A 244 -8.26 -6.69 0.67
C GLU A 244 -8.30 -5.19 0.41
N ALA A 245 -8.52 -4.79 -0.84
CA ALA A 245 -8.58 -3.37 -1.20
C ALA A 245 -9.72 -2.64 -0.46
N LYS A 246 -10.85 -3.30 -0.22
CA LYS A 246 -12.01 -2.68 0.44
C LYS A 246 -11.76 -2.46 1.92
N VAL A 247 -11.25 -3.46 2.64
CA VAL A 247 -10.95 -3.31 4.07
C VAL A 247 -9.75 -2.39 4.30
N THR A 248 -8.74 -2.45 3.43
CA THR A 248 -7.60 -1.52 3.46
C THR A 248 -8.08 -0.07 3.33
N ASN A 249 -8.99 0.22 2.39
CA ASN A 249 -9.57 1.56 2.25
C ASN A 249 -10.34 2.00 3.51
N VAL A 250 -11.01 1.07 4.21
CA VAL A 250 -11.68 1.38 5.49
C VAL A 250 -10.65 1.79 6.55
N VAL A 251 -9.56 1.04 6.70
CA VAL A 251 -8.49 1.38 7.66
C VAL A 251 -7.82 2.69 7.27
N GLU A 252 -7.47 2.89 6.00
CA GLU A 252 -6.84 4.12 5.51
C GLU A 252 -7.72 5.34 5.77
N LYS A 253 -9.03 5.23 5.54
CA LYS A 253 -9.98 6.32 5.80
C LYS A 253 -10.11 6.65 7.30
N GLU A 254 -10.40 5.65 8.12
CA GLU A 254 -10.72 5.88 9.54
C GLU A 254 -9.45 6.14 10.38
N MET A 255 -8.32 5.49 10.07
CA MET A 255 -7.06 5.65 10.82
C MET A 255 -6.16 6.77 10.29
N ILE A 256 -6.22 7.12 9.00
CA ILE A 256 -5.28 8.08 8.40
C ILE A 256 -6.02 9.33 7.92
N GLU A 257 -6.90 9.20 6.92
CA GLU A 257 -7.55 10.34 6.26
C GLU A 257 -8.33 11.21 7.24
N SER A 258 -9.04 10.60 8.18
CA SER A 258 -9.88 11.31 9.17
C SER A 258 -9.06 12.14 10.17
N HIS A 259 -7.79 11.77 10.40
CA HIS A 259 -6.95 12.37 11.46
C HIS A 259 -5.68 13.05 10.93
N MET A 260 -5.40 12.98 9.62
CA MET A 260 -4.13 13.43 9.03
C MET A 260 -3.74 14.87 9.40
N ASN A 261 -4.70 15.81 9.40
CA ASN A 261 -4.46 17.21 9.81
C ASN A 261 -4.12 17.32 11.30
N ARG A 262 -4.82 16.56 12.14
CA ARG A 262 -4.60 16.57 13.59
C ARG A 262 -3.26 15.92 13.94
N LEU A 263 -2.85 14.87 13.23
CA LEU A 263 -1.58 14.18 13.43
C LEU A 263 -0.36 15.05 13.08
N VAL A 264 -0.39 15.76 11.95
CA VAL A 264 0.74 16.63 11.57
C VAL A 264 0.90 17.82 12.51
N HIS A 265 -0.20 18.29 13.09
CA HIS A 265 -0.24 19.44 14.01
C HIS A 265 -0.35 19.04 15.49
N LEU A 266 -0.15 17.76 15.82
CA LEU A 266 -0.31 17.27 17.18
C LEU A 266 0.71 17.96 18.11
N GLU A 267 0.24 18.47 19.24
CA GLU A 267 1.10 19.18 20.19
C GLU A 267 2.22 18.27 20.70
N ASN A 268 3.45 18.79 20.72
CA ASN A 268 4.67 18.14 21.24
C ASN A 268 5.11 16.84 20.55
N SER A 269 4.39 16.35 19.54
CA SER A 269 4.74 15.10 18.86
C SER A 269 4.43 15.09 17.36
N GLY A 270 3.81 16.14 16.82
CA GLY A 270 3.49 16.26 15.40
C GLY A 270 4.71 16.37 14.49
N LEU A 271 4.47 16.65 13.21
CA LEU A 271 5.49 16.59 12.17
C LEU A 271 6.70 17.50 12.46
N VAL A 272 6.46 18.71 12.94
CA VAL A 272 7.54 19.64 13.28
C VAL A 272 8.41 19.10 14.43
N ASN A 273 7.81 18.54 15.48
CA ASN A 273 8.55 17.94 16.58
C ASN A 273 9.40 16.75 16.10
N MET A 274 8.84 15.88 15.24
CA MET A 274 9.60 14.78 14.65
C MET A 274 10.82 15.25 13.83
N ILE A 275 10.69 16.38 13.13
CA ILE A 275 11.81 17.00 12.39
C ILE A 275 12.85 17.58 13.35
N VAL A 276 12.41 18.30 14.39
CA VAL A 276 13.31 18.90 15.37
C VAL A 276 14.12 17.83 16.10
N ASP A 277 13.46 16.76 16.53
CA ASP A 277 14.03 15.66 17.34
C ASP A 277 14.70 14.56 16.50
N ASP A 278 14.85 14.75 15.18
CA ASP A 278 15.50 13.81 14.26
C ASP A 278 14.89 12.37 14.29
N LYS A 279 13.57 12.27 14.44
CA LYS A 279 12.82 11.00 14.45
C LYS A 279 12.60 10.43 13.05
N TYR A 280 13.68 10.04 12.37
CA TYR A 280 13.65 9.59 10.96
C TYR A 280 12.70 8.42 10.69
N GLU A 281 12.63 7.42 11.58
CA GLU A 281 11.75 6.25 11.41
C GLU A 281 10.26 6.65 11.47
N ASP A 282 9.90 7.57 12.36
CA ASP A 282 8.52 8.05 12.49
C ASP A 282 8.14 8.96 11.31
N LEU A 283 9.10 9.75 10.79
CA LEU A 283 8.93 10.54 9.56
C LEU A 283 8.70 9.64 8.34
N GLU A 284 9.46 8.54 8.22
CA GLU A 284 9.29 7.57 7.14
C GLU A 284 7.92 6.91 7.21
N ARG A 285 7.50 6.51 8.42
CA ARG A 285 6.17 5.93 8.64
C ARG A 285 5.06 6.92 8.32
N MET A 286 5.20 8.18 8.73
CA MET A 286 4.24 9.24 8.38
C MET A 286 4.13 9.40 6.87
N TYR A 287 5.24 9.47 6.14
CA TYR A 287 5.25 9.56 4.68
C TYR A 287 4.58 8.35 4.02
N ASN A 288 4.92 7.13 4.44
CA ASN A 288 4.38 5.89 3.89
C ASN A 288 2.90 5.67 4.17
N LEU A 289 2.38 6.18 5.29
CA LEU A 289 0.95 6.16 5.59
C LEU A 289 0.21 7.25 4.82
N PHE A 290 0.74 8.47 4.78
CA PHE A 290 0.06 9.61 4.14
C PHE A 290 0.05 9.52 2.61
N ARG A 291 1.00 8.81 1.98
CA ARG A 291 0.96 8.54 0.53
C ARG A 291 -0.22 7.68 0.09
N ARG A 292 -0.84 6.94 1.03
CA ARG A 292 -1.97 6.04 0.75
C ARG A 292 -3.29 6.79 0.61
N VAL A 293 -3.41 7.97 1.20
CA VAL A 293 -4.64 8.76 1.21
C VAL A 293 -4.54 9.99 0.32
N SER A 294 -5.69 10.44 -0.17
CA SER A 294 -5.75 11.65 -0.99
C SER A 294 -5.28 12.87 -0.18
N ASN A 295 -4.52 13.76 -0.82
CA ASN A 295 -3.94 14.97 -0.22
C ASN A 295 -2.97 14.76 0.97
N GLY A 296 -2.68 13.53 1.40
CA GLY A 296 -1.81 13.29 2.55
C GLY A 296 -0.41 13.88 2.37
N LEU A 297 0.27 13.58 1.26
CA LEU A 297 1.59 14.15 0.98
C LEU A 297 1.59 15.67 0.80
N LEU A 298 0.48 16.25 0.32
CA LEU A 298 0.35 17.71 0.18
C LEU A 298 0.38 18.38 1.56
N ILE A 299 -0.35 17.82 2.54
CA ILE A 299 -0.36 18.34 3.92
C ILE A 299 1.04 18.30 4.54
N ILE A 300 1.74 17.16 4.44
CA ILE A 300 3.12 17.05 4.95
C ILE A 300 4.01 18.11 4.29
N ARG A 301 3.96 18.23 2.97
CA ARG A 301 4.77 19.17 2.22
C ARG A 301 4.50 20.61 2.64
N ASP A 302 3.24 20.99 2.79
CA ASP A 302 2.86 22.37 3.12
C ASP A 302 3.31 22.75 4.54
N VAL A 303 3.17 21.84 5.51
CA VAL A 303 3.67 22.03 6.89
C VAL A 303 5.19 22.15 6.93
N ILE A 304 5.91 21.26 6.22
CA ILE A 304 7.38 21.30 6.14
C ILE A 304 7.86 22.58 5.47
N THR A 305 7.20 22.98 4.37
CA THR A 305 7.54 24.21 3.66
C THR A 305 7.36 25.43 4.57
N SER A 306 6.26 25.51 5.32
CA SER A 306 6.04 26.59 6.29
C SER A 306 7.13 26.60 7.36
N TYR A 307 7.39 25.44 7.97
CA TYR A 307 8.39 25.30 9.03
C TYR A 307 9.80 25.71 8.58
N ILE A 308 10.24 25.25 7.40
CA ILE A 308 11.54 25.62 6.83
C ILE A 308 11.61 27.11 6.54
N ARG A 309 10.55 27.71 5.98
CA ARG A 309 10.52 29.14 5.68
C ARG A 309 10.56 30.00 6.94
N ASP A 310 9.83 29.62 7.98
CA ASP A 310 9.81 30.34 9.25
C ASP A 310 11.15 30.23 9.97
N THR A 311 11.72 29.02 10.03
CA THR A 311 13.04 28.77 10.62
C THR A 311 14.15 29.50 9.87
N GLY A 312 14.12 29.42 8.53
CA GLY A 312 15.09 30.10 7.67
C GLY A 312 14.98 31.62 7.76
N LYS A 313 13.76 32.17 7.80
CA LYS A 313 13.53 33.60 8.02
C LYS A 313 14.12 34.05 9.35
N GLN A 314 13.83 33.36 10.45
CA GLN A 314 14.41 33.67 11.76
C GLN A 314 15.94 33.65 11.70
N LEU A 315 16.54 32.64 11.06
CA LEU A 315 17.98 32.52 10.90
C LEU A 315 18.58 33.72 10.16
N VAL A 316 17.96 34.16 9.06
CA VAL A 316 18.51 35.24 8.24
C VAL A 316 18.21 36.66 8.72
N THR A 317 17.25 36.85 9.63
CA THR A 317 16.86 38.18 10.13
C THR A 317 17.29 38.46 11.58
N ASP A 318 17.74 37.45 12.33
CA ASP A 318 18.13 37.61 13.73
C ASP A 318 19.43 38.41 13.87
N PRO A 319 19.41 39.62 14.49
CA PRO A 319 20.60 40.46 14.63
C PRO A 319 21.78 39.81 15.33
N GLU A 320 21.55 38.85 16.24
CA GLU A 320 22.62 38.13 16.92
C GLU A 320 23.35 37.17 15.97
N ARG A 321 22.60 36.55 15.04
CA ARG A 321 23.15 35.62 14.03
C ARG A 321 23.86 36.34 12.87
N LEU A 322 23.62 37.65 12.71
CA LEU A 322 24.27 38.47 11.69
C LEU A 322 25.68 38.96 12.10
N LYS A 323 26.11 38.71 13.35
CA LYS A 323 27.41 39.16 13.86
C LYS A 323 28.60 38.39 13.27
N ASP A 324 28.40 37.12 12.94
CA ASP A 324 29.43 36.25 12.39
C ASP A 324 28.98 35.69 11.02
N PRO A 325 29.52 36.22 9.91
CA PRO A 325 29.20 35.76 8.56
C PRO A 325 29.52 34.28 8.31
N VAL A 326 30.56 33.73 8.97
CA VAL A 326 30.96 32.34 8.78
C VAL A 326 29.98 31.42 9.47
N ASP A 327 29.65 31.71 10.73
CA ASP A 327 28.62 30.98 11.50
C ASP A 327 27.25 31.07 10.83
N PHE A 328 26.89 32.24 10.28
CA PHE A 328 25.66 32.43 9.51
C PHE A 328 25.52 31.42 8.36
N VAL A 329 26.55 31.34 7.50
CA VAL A 329 26.53 30.44 6.35
C VAL A 329 26.60 28.98 6.79
N GLN A 330 27.39 28.66 7.83
CA GLN A 330 27.45 27.31 8.37
C GLN A 330 26.07 26.83 8.83
N ARG A 331 25.31 27.65 9.56
CA ARG A 331 23.94 27.29 9.99
C ARG A 331 22.99 27.08 8.81
N LEU A 332 23.15 27.83 7.71
CA LEU A 332 22.36 27.60 6.49
C LEU A 332 22.67 26.23 5.87
N LEU A 333 23.94 25.86 5.81
CA LEU A 333 24.38 24.55 5.34
C LEU A 333 23.86 23.42 6.24
N ASP A 334 23.93 23.60 7.57
CA ASP A 334 23.44 22.61 8.53
C ASP A 334 21.92 22.38 8.39
N VAL A 335 21.14 23.46 8.18
CA VAL A 335 19.70 23.35 7.90
C VAL A 335 19.46 22.60 6.59
N LYS A 336 20.25 22.87 5.54
CA LYS A 336 20.10 22.19 4.25
C LYS A 336 20.39 20.69 4.40
N ASP A 337 21.53 20.35 4.99
CA ASP A 337 21.99 18.98 5.19
C ASP A 337 20.96 18.17 6.00
N LYS A 338 20.40 18.75 7.07
CA LYS A 338 19.37 18.10 7.88
C LYS A 338 18.13 17.75 7.05
N HIS A 339 17.61 18.70 6.27
CA HIS A 339 16.39 18.48 5.48
C HIS A 339 16.63 17.60 4.25
N ASP A 340 17.79 17.68 3.61
CA ASP A 340 18.17 16.75 2.55
C ASP A 340 18.24 15.31 3.06
N ARG A 341 18.82 15.12 4.26
CA ARG A 341 18.87 13.81 4.90
C ARG A 341 17.47 13.27 5.20
N ILE A 342 16.56 14.11 5.70
CA ILE A 342 15.16 13.73 5.92
C ILE A 342 14.53 13.28 4.59
N ILE A 343 14.67 14.06 3.52
CA ILE A 343 14.08 13.73 2.22
C ILE A 343 14.67 12.42 1.66
N SER A 344 15.98 12.23 1.80
CA SER A 344 16.68 11.05 1.31
C SER A 344 16.31 9.78 2.08
N VAL A 345 16.27 9.85 3.41
CA VAL A 345 16.06 8.68 4.27
C VAL A 345 14.57 8.38 4.50
N ALA A 346 13.75 9.39 4.78
CA ALA A 346 12.37 9.19 5.18
C ALA A 346 11.36 9.37 4.04
N PHE A 347 11.63 10.26 3.08
CA PHE A 347 10.65 10.61 2.03
C PHE A 347 10.98 10.01 0.67
N SER A 348 11.69 8.87 0.64
CA SER A 348 11.98 8.14 -0.60
C SER A 348 12.64 8.98 -1.71
N ASN A 349 13.40 10.01 -1.33
CA ASN A 349 14.03 10.96 -2.24
C ASN A 349 13.03 11.69 -3.17
N ASP A 350 11.83 12.01 -2.66
CA ASP A 350 10.73 12.62 -3.41
C ASP A 350 11.10 14.02 -3.95
N LYS A 351 11.07 14.15 -5.28
CA LYS A 351 11.41 15.40 -6.00
C LYS A 351 10.51 16.57 -5.63
N THR A 352 9.26 16.33 -5.25
CA THR A 352 8.35 17.40 -4.87
C THR A 352 8.78 18.06 -3.55
N PHE A 353 9.30 17.27 -2.61
CA PHE A 353 9.88 17.77 -1.36
C PHE A 353 11.23 18.44 -1.59
N GLN A 354 12.08 17.90 -2.47
CA GLN A 354 13.34 18.56 -2.87
C GLN A 354 13.07 19.95 -3.47
N ASN A 355 12.10 20.06 -4.38
CA ASN A 355 11.72 21.34 -4.98
C ASN A 355 11.15 22.31 -3.95
N ALA A 356 10.35 21.83 -2.99
CA ALA A 356 9.81 22.65 -1.90
C ALA A 356 10.92 23.18 -0.97
N LEU A 357 11.91 22.35 -0.66
CA LEU A 357 13.11 22.73 0.09
C LEU A 357 13.91 23.82 -0.66
N ASN A 358 14.23 23.58 -1.93
CA ASN A 358 14.98 24.54 -2.76
C ASN A 358 14.24 25.88 -2.91
N SER A 359 12.92 25.85 -3.12
CA SER A 359 12.09 27.05 -3.17
C SER A 359 12.05 27.79 -1.83
N SER A 360 12.08 27.06 -0.71
CA SER A 360 12.12 27.67 0.63
C SER A 360 13.45 28.38 0.87
N PHE A 361 14.58 27.78 0.49
CA PHE A 361 15.90 28.41 0.54
C PHE A 361 15.98 29.66 -0.35
N GLN A 362 15.48 29.59 -1.58
CA GLN A 362 15.37 30.75 -2.47
C GLN A 362 14.49 31.86 -1.86
N TYR A 363 13.47 31.52 -1.09
CA TYR A 363 12.63 32.51 -0.43
C TYR A 363 13.38 33.23 0.69
N PHE A 364 13.88 32.52 1.71
CA PHE A 364 14.40 33.20 2.90
C PHE A 364 15.81 33.76 2.72
N ILE A 365 16.68 33.17 1.89
CA ILE A 365 18.07 33.67 1.74
C ILE A 365 18.10 35.10 1.19
N ASN A 366 17.13 35.44 0.35
CA ASN A 366 16.98 36.74 -0.28
C ASN A 366 16.23 37.76 0.59
N LEU A 367 15.80 37.39 1.81
CA LEU A 367 15.26 38.35 2.79
C LEU A 367 16.37 39.16 3.48
N ASN A 368 17.62 38.67 3.46
CA ASN A 368 18.77 39.38 4.01
C ASN A 368 19.66 39.92 2.86
N PRO A 369 19.79 41.25 2.72
CA PRO A 369 20.63 41.86 1.68
C PRO A 369 22.13 41.59 1.88
N GLN A 370 22.56 41.15 3.07
CA GLN A 370 23.96 40.80 3.35
C GLN A 370 24.31 39.37 2.93
N SER A 371 23.33 38.53 2.55
CA SER A 371 23.58 37.13 2.16
C SER A 371 24.68 36.96 1.10
N PRO A 372 24.73 37.74 0.00
CA PRO A 372 25.81 37.63 -0.99
C PRO A 372 27.20 37.91 -0.41
N GLU A 373 27.32 38.88 0.51
CA GLU A 373 28.57 39.21 1.18
C GLU A 373 29.01 38.09 2.13
N PHE A 374 28.07 37.58 2.92
CA PHE A 374 28.36 36.57 3.94
C PHE A 374 28.78 35.25 3.30
N ILE A 375 28.13 34.84 2.21
CA ILE A 375 28.56 33.66 1.44
C ILE A 375 29.96 33.87 0.87
N SER A 376 30.27 35.07 0.38
CA SER A 376 31.62 35.39 -0.10
C SER A 376 32.68 35.35 1.00
N LEU A 377 32.37 35.85 2.20
CA LEU A 377 33.25 35.80 3.37
C LEU A 377 33.46 34.38 3.89
N PHE A 378 32.42 33.54 3.88
CA PHE A 378 32.54 32.13 4.24
C PHE A 378 33.50 31.41 3.29
N VAL A 379 33.34 31.61 1.98
CA VAL A 379 34.27 31.08 0.98
C VAL A 379 35.70 31.59 1.18
N ASP A 380 35.88 32.88 1.51
CA ASP A 380 37.19 33.45 1.83
C ASP A 380 37.83 32.78 3.06
N ASP A 381 37.07 32.52 4.14
CA ASP A 381 37.59 31.79 5.31
C ASP A 381 37.94 30.35 4.96
N MET A 382 37.10 29.65 4.18
CA MET A 382 37.36 28.28 3.72
C MET A 382 38.62 28.19 2.85
N LEU A 383 38.84 29.12 1.93
CA LEU A 383 40.04 29.10 1.07
C LEU A 383 41.32 29.57 1.80
N ARG A 384 41.18 30.34 2.89
CA ARG A 384 42.31 30.82 3.71
C ARG A 384 42.67 29.94 4.90
N LYS A 385 41.77 29.10 5.39
CA LYS A 385 42.02 28.26 6.58
C LYS A 385 41.53 26.82 6.41
N GLY A 386 40.85 26.51 5.31
CA GLY A 386 40.21 25.22 5.08
C GLY A 386 41.20 24.07 5.12
N LEU A 387 42.33 24.14 4.40
CA LEU A 387 43.30 23.03 4.41
C LEU A 387 44.10 22.93 5.73
N GLU A 388 44.01 23.92 6.63
CA GLU A 388 44.51 23.76 8.00
C GLU A 388 43.52 22.96 8.88
N ARG A 389 42.27 22.80 8.44
CA ARG A 389 41.15 22.24 9.20
C ARG A 389 40.57 20.94 8.61
N VAL A 390 40.58 20.80 7.29
CA VAL A 390 39.93 19.71 6.53
C VAL A 390 40.80 19.26 5.36
N SER A 391 40.52 18.06 4.82
CA SER A 391 41.21 17.58 3.62
C SER A 391 40.78 18.36 2.36
N GLU A 392 41.54 18.23 1.28
CA GLU A 392 41.20 18.84 -0.01
C GLU A 392 39.90 18.28 -0.59
N GLU A 393 39.62 16.98 -0.38
CA GLU A 393 38.37 16.34 -0.77
C GLU A 393 37.17 16.90 0.01
N ASP A 394 37.32 17.08 1.34
CA ASP A 394 36.27 17.66 2.18
C ASP A 394 36.00 19.13 1.82
N LEU A 395 37.05 19.89 1.47
CA LEU A 395 36.93 21.27 1.03
C LEU A 395 36.08 21.35 -0.25
N GLU A 396 36.32 20.47 -1.21
CA GLU A 396 35.56 20.41 -2.46
C GLU A 396 34.06 20.10 -2.21
N ILE A 397 33.75 19.18 -1.28
CA ILE A 397 32.38 18.89 -0.85
C ILE A 397 31.72 20.14 -0.24
N VAL A 398 32.44 20.90 0.58
CA VAL A 398 31.92 22.16 1.16
C VAL A 398 31.70 23.21 0.07
N LEU A 399 32.60 23.34 -0.91
CA LEU A 399 32.43 24.24 -2.04
C LEU A 399 31.20 23.89 -2.88
N ASP A 400 30.92 22.61 -3.10
CA ASP A 400 29.68 22.16 -3.77
C ASP A 400 28.42 22.53 -3.00
N LYS A 401 28.44 22.37 -1.67
CA LYS A 401 27.32 22.80 -0.82
C LYS A 401 27.11 24.31 -0.84
N VAL A 402 28.19 25.09 -0.86
CA VAL A 402 28.11 26.55 -0.98
C VAL A 402 27.55 26.96 -2.34
N MET A 403 27.90 26.26 -3.42
CA MET A 403 27.33 26.51 -4.75
C MET A 403 25.82 26.32 -4.77
N MET A 404 25.27 25.42 -3.94
CA MET A 404 23.83 25.29 -3.75
C MET A 404 23.22 26.58 -3.17
N LEU A 405 23.84 27.19 -2.14
CA LEU A 405 23.39 28.48 -1.60
C LEU A 405 23.53 29.62 -2.62
N PHE A 406 24.63 29.64 -3.38
CA PHE A 406 24.83 30.60 -4.47
C PHE A 406 23.72 30.49 -5.53
N HIS A 407 23.30 29.27 -5.86
CA HIS A 407 22.19 29.05 -6.79
C HIS A 407 20.87 29.66 -6.28
N CYS A 408 20.67 29.72 -4.96
CA CYS A 408 19.50 30.34 -4.35
C CYS A 408 19.50 31.88 -4.35
N LEU A 409 20.65 32.53 -4.61
CA LEU A 409 20.76 34.00 -4.61
C LEU A 409 20.10 34.62 -5.85
N GLN A 410 19.39 35.74 -5.64
CA GLN A 410 18.92 36.61 -6.71
C GLN A 410 20.01 37.61 -7.17
N GLU A 411 20.69 38.24 -6.22
CA GLU A 411 21.74 39.25 -6.47
C GLU A 411 23.14 38.60 -6.65
N LYS A 412 23.28 37.77 -7.69
CA LYS A 412 24.53 37.05 -7.98
C LYS A 412 25.70 37.97 -8.37
N ASP A 413 25.39 39.13 -8.95
CA ASP A 413 26.36 40.18 -9.27
C ASP A 413 26.98 40.84 -8.03
N GLN A 414 26.17 41.02 -6.98
CA GLN A 414 26.68 41.51 -5.70
C GLN A 414 27.63 40.50 -5.05
N PHE A 415 27.33 39.20 -5.14
CA PHE A 415 28.26 38.14 -4.74
C PHE A 415 29.59 38.22 -5.51
N GLU A 416 29.55 38.34 -6.85
CA GLU A 416 30.76 38.46 -7.69
C GLU A 416 31.63 39.63 -7.24
N LYS A 417 31.02 40.78 -6.97
CA LYS A 417 31.72 41.98 -6.54
C LYS A 417 32.49 41.75 -5.24
N TYR A 418 31.87 41.13 -4.23
CA TYR A 418 32.52 40.80 -2.97
C TYR A 418 33.58 39.71 -3.14
N TYR A 419 33.27 38.65 -3.90
CA TYR A 419 34.20 37.56 -4.16
C TYR A 419 35.48 38.05 -4.84
N ARG A 420 35.34 38.93 -5.83
CA ARG A 420 36.47 39.57 -6.52
C ARG A 420 37.34 40.39 -5.56
N GLN A 421 36.75 41.12 -4.62
CA GLN A 421 37.49 41.88 -3.62
C GLN A 421 38.26 40.96 -2.66
N HIS A 422 37.65 39.86 -2.22
CA HIS A 422 38.30 38.89 -1.36
C HIS A 422 39.41 38.12 -2.09
N LEU A 423 39.16 37.71 -3.34
CA LEU A 423 40.15 37.07 -4.20
C LEU A 423 41.36 37.98 -4.43
N ALA A 424 41.16 39.28 -4.70
CA ALA A 424 42.27 40.22 -4.89
C ALA A 424 43.18 40.29 -3.64
N LYS A 425 42.57 40.32 -2.45
CA LYS A 425 43.32 40.30 -1.17
C LYS A 425 44.06 38.99 -0.97
N ARG A 426 43.47 37.86 -1.36
CA ARG A 426 44.12 36.54 -1.26
C ARG A 426 45.30 36.41 -2.22
N LEU A 427 45.14 36.77 -3.49
CA LEU A 427 46.22 36.72 -4.49
C LEU A 427 47.41 37.64 -4.16
N GLN A 428 47.16 38.77 -3.48
CA GLN A 428 48.22 39.67 -3.01
C GLN A 428 48.90 39.16 -1.73
N SER A 429 48.25 38.28 -0.97
CA SER A 429 48.81 37.67 0.22
C SER A 429 49.71 36.50 -0.17
N VAL A 430 50.90 36.39 0.43
CA VAL A 430 51.87 35.30 0.17
C VAL A 430 51.36 33.93 0.69
N LYS A 431 50.16 33.86 1.29
CA LYS A 431 49.53 32.66 1.85
C LYS A 431 48.23 32.29 1.12
N THR A 432 48.25 32.05 -0.18
CA THR A 432 47.18 31.25 -0.81
C THR A 432 47.44 29.78 -0.51
N ILE A 433 46.46 29.07 0.04
CA ILE A 433 46.67 27.70 0.55
C ILE A 433 46.54 26.66 -0.57
N SER A 434 45.61 26.85 -1.52
CA SER A 434 45.52 26.02 -2.75
C SER A 434 44.98 26.82 -3.93
N ASP A 435 45.80 26.97 -4.97
CA ASP A 435 45.39 27.57 -6.24
C ASP A 435 44.40 26.67 -7.00
N ASP A 436 44.42 25.35 -6.75
CA ASP A 436 43.54 24.38 -7.39
C ASP A 436 42.10 24.50 -6.88
N ALA A 437 41.91 24.68 -5.57
CA ALA A 437 40.59 24.92 -4.98
C ALA A 437 39.95 26.24 -5.48
N GLU A 438 40.76 27.30 -5.63
CA GLU A 438 40.30 28.57 -6.21
C GLU A 438 39.85 28.41 -7.66
N ARG A 439 40.64 27.72 -8.48
CA ARG A 439 40.31 27.43 -9.88
C ARG A 439 39.06 26.56 -9.98
N SER A 440 38.93 25.55 -9.11
CA SER A 440 37.74 24.71 -9.02
C SER A 440 36.48 25.55 -8.79
N LEU A 441 36.51 26.45 -7.81
CA LEU A 441 35.36 27.31 -7.53
C LEU A 441 35.01 28.24 -8.71
N ILE A 442 36.00 28.83 -9.37
CA ILE A 442 35.77 29.66 -10.56
C ILE A 442 35.14 28.84 -11.68
N VAL A 443 35.55 27.59 -11.89
CA VAL A 443 34.93 26.69 -12.86
C VAL A 443 33.46 26.41 -12.48
N LYS A 444 33.15 26.18 -11.21
CA LYS A 444 31.75 26.00 -10.75
C LYS A 444 30.91 27.26 -11.01
N LEU A 445 31.42 28.45 -10.70
CA LEU A 445 30.75 29.72 -10.99
C LEU A 445 30.54 29.95 -12.50
N LYS A 446 31.52 29.55 -13.33
CA LYS A 446 31.43 29.63 -14.80
C LYS A 446 30.36 28.70 -15.35
N THR A 447 30.23 27.50 -14.80
CA THR A 447 29.18 26.54 -15.19
C THR A 447 27.80 27.11 -14.90
N GLU A 448 27.61 27.76 -13.75
CA GLU A 448 26.31 28.30 -13.34
C GLU A 448 25.93 29.63 -14.02
N CYS A 449 26.88 30.54 -14.22
CA CYS A 449 26.61 31.92 -14.67
C CYS A 449 27.23 32.28 -16.02
N GLY A 450 28.01 31.39 -16.61
CA GLY A 450 28.66 31.58 -17.90
C GLY A 450 29.95 32.39 -17.83
N TYR A 451 30.66 32.43 -18.97
CA TYR A 451 31.99 33.04 -19.10
C TYR A 451 32.04 34.53 -18.76
N GLN A 452 30.99 35.29 -19.08
CA GLN A 452 30.99 36.74 -18.83
C GLN A 452 31.09 37.04 -17.33
N PHE A 453 30.49 36.20 -16.49
CA PHE A 453 30.51 36.35 -15.03
C PHE A 453 31.91 36.14 -14.45
N THR A 454 32.66 35.15 -14.95
CA THR A 454 33.98 34.79 -14.42
C THR A 454 35.16 35.47 -15.13
N SER A 455 34.93 36.13 -16.27
CA SER A 455 35.99 36.73 -17.10
C SER A 455 36.98 37.62 -16.32
N LYS A 456 36.48 38.42 -15.39
CA LYS A 456 37.31 39.29 -14.54
C LYS A 456 38.12 38.49 -13.52
N LEU A 457 37.54 37.44 -12.95
CA LEU A 457 38.21 36.56 -11.98
C LEU A 457 39.33 35.76 -12.65
N GLU A 458 39.05 35.20 -13.84
CA GLU A 458 40.04 34.50 -14.67
C GLU A 458 41.18 35.43 -15.12
N GLY A 459 40.86 36.68 -15.43
CA GLY A 459 41.85 37.73 -15.74
C GLY A 459 42.84 37.96 -14.60
N MET A 460 42.36 38.02 -13.35
CA MET A 460 43.24 38.20 -12.17
C MET A 460 44.29 37.08 -12.02
N PHE A 461 43.93 35.84 -12.33
CA PHE A 461 44.91 34.73 -12.35
C PHE A 461 45.90 34.82 -13.50
N THR A 462 45.46 35.31 -14.66
CA THR A 462 46.33 35.54 -15.82
C THR A 462 47.35 36.64 -15.52
N ASP A 463 46.94 37.71 -14.84
CA ASP A 463 47.81 38.80 -14.41
C ASP A 463 48.86 38.31 -13.40
N MET A 464 48.45 37.49 -12.42
CA MET A 464 49.38 36.88 -11.46
C MET A 464 50.44 36.02 -12.14
N LYS A 465 50.04 35.16 -13.10
CA LYS A 465 50.98 34.34 -13.86
C LYS A 465 51.93 35.18 -14.69
N THR A 466 51.42 36.18 -15.40
CA THR A 466 52.23 37.10 -16.22
C THR A 466 53.26 37.84 -15.35
N SER A 467 52.86 38.25 -14.13
CA SER A 467 53.76 38.88 -13.17
C SER A 467 54.87 37.94 -12.71
N GLN A 468 54.55 36.68 -12.42
CA GLN A 468 55.55 35.65 -12.06
C GLN A 468 56.53 35.38 -13.22
N ASP A 469 56.03 35.20 -14.44
CA ASP A 469 56.85 34.94 -15.63
C ASP A 469 57.79 36.13 -15.91
N THR A 470 57.28 37.36 -15.78
CA THR A 470 58.07 38.59 -15.94
C THR A 470 59.16 38.69 -14.85
N MET A 471 58.83 38.36 -13.60
CA MET A 471 59.77 38.38 -12.48
C MET A 471 60.86 37.31 -12.63
N GLN A 472 60.51 36.10 -13.07
CA GLN A 472 61.49 35.05 -13.37
C GLN A 472 62.44 35.47 -14.49
N GLY A 473 61.93 36.08 -15.57
CA GLY A 473 62.75 36.63 -16.64
C GLY A 473 63.69 37.73 -16.16
N PHE A 474 63.22 38.61 -15.26
CA PHE A 474 64.05 39.64 -14.64
C PHE A 474 65.20 39.06 -13.80
N TYR A 475 64.91 38.07 -12.96
CA TYR A 475 65.95 37.40 -12.16
C TYR A 475 66.94 36.61 -13.02
N ALA A 476 66.49 35.97 -14.09
CA ALA A 476 67.37 35.28 -15.03
C ALA A 476 68.37 36.24 -15.69
N ASN A 477 67.91 37.43 -16.08
CA ASN A 477 68.77 38.46 -16.67
C ASN A 477 69.75 39.08 -15.66
N MET A 478 69.33 39.26 -14.40
CA MET A 478 70.21 39.72 -13.32
C MET A 478 71.26 38.68 -12.91
N GLY A 479 70.93 37.39 -12.96
CA GLY A 479 71.86 36.29 -12.67
C GLY A 479 73.02 36.18 -13.67
N THR A 480 72.80 36.62 -14.91
CA THR A 480 73.84 36.71 -15.95
C THR A 480 74.76 37.92 -15.83
N GLU A 481 74.41 38.97 -15.09
CA GLU A 481 75.24 40.18 -14.95
C GLU A 481 76.19 40.17 -13.73
N ILE A 482 76.12 39.17 -12.85
CA ILE A 482 76.99 39.04 -11.66
C ILE A 482 78.06 37.92 -11.83
N GLY A 483 78.09 37.28 -13.00
CA GLY A 483 79.05 36.23 -13.33
C GLY A 483 79.93 36.59 -14.51
N ASP A 484 80.79 37.60 -14.35
CA ASP A 484 82.01 37.82 -15.16
C ASP A 484 83.17 38.25 -14.24
#